data_AF-L7FHI4-F1
#
_entry.id   AF-L7FHI4-F1
#
_cell.length_a   1.000
_cell.length_b   1.000
_cell.length_c   1.000
_cell.angle_alpha   90.00
_cell.angle_beta   90.00
_cell.angle_gamma   90.00
#
_symmetry.space_group_name_H-M   'P 1'
#
loop_
_entity.id
_entity.type
_entity.pdbx_description
1 polymer ?
#
loop_
_entity_poly.entity_id
_entity_poly.type
_entity_poly.pdbx_seq_one_letter_code
_entity_poly.pdbx_strand_id
1 'polypeptide(L)'
;MTDTAGTDNAVETPERLPERERERYVSDIIRLHSTLDFRSLPDHVLGDPLYSVYDPRDELITLTVEDDQLPLRYLNGIMGFRLVQYLRLGWMSPQLVYERAVFRETVRHPPGVQNVHTVSLCTRTGRIRGYISLGCSQDPVSMPLDHPGRGRFSTEAAHDIDLLGRFAADDVGTHQAFEIKRFVRDLELPPGPATERVPWHLLLGLGRVISGAGDRMRLMLGDAKEKVAIRHFRLTGFDLQIDRGTSPRLPETDLMAPIYDQDVIAVPFVAPVHADLGDYMDLIEDYLGGGPDAMTLMELVAAMTARRTGAYRMKEAS
;
A
#
# COMPACT_ATOMS: atom_id res chain seq x y z
N MET A 1 42.68 49.26 -44.16
CA MET A 1 42.79 47.79 -44.11
C MET A 1 43.00 47.43 -42.66
N THR A 2 41.92 47.45 -41.89
CA THR A 2 41.05 46.31 -41.52
C THR A 2 41.54 45.63 -40.24
N ASP A 3 40.97 46.13 -39.14
CA ASP A 3 40.56 45.41 -37.93
C ASP A 3 40.21 43.93 -38.16
N THR A 4 40.50 43.06 -37.19
CA THR A 4 39.45 42.61 -36.25
C THR A 4 40.02 41.73 -35.14
N ALA A 5 39.68 42.11 -33.91
CA ALA A 5 39.85 41.35 -32.70
C ALA A 5 38.92 40.13 -32.70
N GLY A 6 39.47 38.96 -32.34
CA GLY A 6 38.72 37.75 -32.08
C GLY A 6 38.02 37.83 -30.72
N THR A 7 36.71 37.97 -30.74
CA THR A 7 35.83 37.80 -29.58
C THR A 7 35.65 36.31 -29.29
N ASP A 8 36.08 35.94 -28.08
CA ASP A 8 35.88 34.64 -27.46
C ASP A 8 34.40 34.52 -27.05
N ASN A 9 33.56 34.03 -27.97
CA ASN A 9 32.16 33.72 -27.67
C ASN A 9 32.11 32.39 -26.93
N ALA A 10 32.17 32.46 -25.60
CA ALA A 10 31.70 31.41 -24.73
C ALA A 10 30.22 31.13 -25.05
N VAL A 11 29.97 30.00 -25.70
CA VAL A 11 28.62 29.46 -25.91
C VAL A 11 28.06 29.11 -24.53
N GLU A 12 27.21 29.98 -23.98
CA GLU A 12 26.35 29.65 -22.85
C GLU A 12 25.49 28.45 -23.24
N THR A 13 25.77 27.29 -22.63
CA THR A 13 24.94 26.10 -22.77
C THR A 13 23.59 26.36 -22.07
N PRO A 14 22.46 26.40 -22.78
CA PRO A 14 21.16 26.72 -22.19
C PRO A 14 20.54 25.44 -21.61
N GLU A 15 21.05 24.90 -20.49
CA GLU A 15 20.60 23.56 -20.06
C GLU A 15 20.66 23.24 -18.55
N ARG A 16 20.54 24.23 -17.66
CA ARG A 16 20.54 23.98 -16.18
C ARG A 16 19.38 24.57 -15.39
N LEU A 17 18.37 25.12 -16.06
CA LEU A 17 17.19 25.72 -15.41
C LEU A 17 16.02 24.74 -15.10
N PRO A 18 15.81 23.61 -15.81
CA PRO A 18 14.70 22.67 -15.48
C PRO A 18 14.89 21.85 -14.19
N GLU A 19 16.13 21.48 -13.87
CA GLU A 19 16.43 20.55 -12.76
C GLU A 19 16.22 21.19 -11.38
N ARG A 20 16.70 22.43 -11.20
CA ARG A 20 16.57 23.15 -9.93
C ARG A 20 15.11 23.47 -9.57
N GLU A 21 14.29 23.80 -10.57
CA GLU A 21 12.86 24.08 -10.35
C GLU A 21 12.09 22.81 -10.00
N ARG A 22 12.38 21.70 -10.68
CA ARG A 22 11.85 20.37 -10.35
C ARG A 22 12.22 19.95 -8.93
N GLU A 23 13.49 20.03 -8.57
CA GLU A 23 13.97 19.69 -7.23
C GLU A 23 13.27 20.53 -6.16
N ARG A 24 13.15 21.84 -6.40
CA ARG A 24 12.42 22.73 -5.50
C ARG A 24 10.95 22.33 -5.38
N TYR A 25 10.26 22.08 -6.49
CA TYR A 25 8.85 21.70 -6.50
C TYR A 25 8.61 20.40 -5.71
N VAL A 26 9.45 19.39 -5.94
CA VAL A 26 9.42 18.12 -5.21
C VAL A 26 9.69 18.34 -3.72
N SER A 27 10.70 19.13 -3.37
CA SER A 27 10.99 19.48 -1.97
C SER A 27 9.82 20.21 -1.32
N ASP A 28 9.13 21.09 -2.03
CA ASP A 28 7.97 21.84 -1.54
C ASP A 28 6.77 20.93 -1.29
N ILE A 29 6.50 19.95 -2.17
CA ILE A 29 5.46 18.92 -1.96
C ILE A 29 5.79 18.06 -0.75
N ILE A 30 7.03 17.58 -0.66
CA ILE A 30 7.51 16.77 0.46
C ILE A 30 7.27 17.52 1.77
N ARG A 31 7.69 18.78 1.84
CA ARG A 31 7.49 19.65 2.99
C ARG A 31 6.01 19.89 3.29
N LEU A 32 5.17 20.14 2.29
CA LEU A 32 3.73 20.34 2.46
C LEU A 32 3.10 19.14 3.17
N HIS A 33 3.23 17.93 2.63
CA HIS A 33 2.58 16.75 3.22
C HIS A 33 3.24 16.28 4.51
N SER A 34 4.55 16.48 4.68
CA SER A 34 5.23 16.29 5.97
C SER A 34 4.86 17.34 7.02
N THR A 35 4.03 18.35 6.71
CA THR A 35 3.55 19.35 7.68
C THR A 35 2.04 19.29 7.98
N LEU A 36 1.23 18.57 7.19
CA LEU A 36 -0.22 18.40 7.40
C LEU A 36 -0.61 17.68 8.70
N ASP A 37 -1.72 18.10 9.31
CA ASP A 37 -2.24 17.56 10.57
C ASP A 37 -3.57 16.84 10.32
N PHE A 38 -3.66 15.58 10.71
CA PHE A 38 -4.83 14.72 10.57
C PHE A 38 -5.46 14.31 11.91
N ARG A 39 -5.17 14.98 13.04
CA ARG A 39 -5.70 14.61 14.36
C ARG A 39 -7.22 14.52 14.41
N SER A 40 -7.91 15.39 13.69
CA SER A 40 -9.38 15.39 13.63
C SER A 40 -9.97 14.44 12.58
N LEU A 41 -9.15 13.67 11.84
CA LEU A 41 -9.65 12.70 10.87
C LEU A 41 -10.67 11.72 11.49
N PRO A 42 -10.42 11.07 12.64
CA PRO A 42 -11.36 10.11 13.23
C PRO A 42 -12.78 10.69 13.41
N ASP A 43 -12.88 11.95 13.86
CA ASP A 43 -14.16 12.63 14.12
C ASP A 43 -14.93 13.02 12.85
N HIS A 44 -14.29 12.90 11.69
CA HIS A 44 -14.86 13.30 10.41
C HIS A 44 -15.09 12.13 9.46
N VAL A 45 -14.83 10.89 9.90
CA VAL A 45 -15.24 9.70 9.16
C VAL A 45 -16.78 9.68 9.09
N LEU A 46 -17.32 9.48 7.90
CA LEU A 46 -18.76 9.36 7.70
C LEU A 46 -19.21 7.93 8.06
N GLY A 47 -20.16 7.85 8.98
CA GLY A 47 -20.62 6.56 9.52
C GLY A 47 -19.57 5.89 10.41
N ASP A 48 -19.80 4.62 10.73
CA ASP A 48 -18.85 3.83 11.53
C ASP A 48 -17.68 3.37 10.66
N PRO A 49 -16.42 3.58 11.08
CA PRO A 49 -15.28 3.02 10.36
C PRO A 49 -15.35 1.49 10.35
N LEU A 50 -14.89 0.86 9.27
CA LEU A 50 -14.80 -0.60 9.18
C LEU A 50 -13.93 -1.20 10.29
N TYR A 51 -12.94 -0.44 10.77
CA TYR A 51 -12.15 -0.76 11.95
C TYR A 51 -11.59 0.52 12.58
N SER A 52 -11.54 0.57 13.91
CA SER A 52 -10.90 1.66 14.65
C SER A 52 -10.30 1.13 15.95
N VAL A 53 -9.02 1.44 16.20
CA VAL A 53 -8.36 1.12 17.47
C VAL A 53 -7.42 2.24 17.88
N TYR A 54 -7.41 2.56 19.17
CA TYR A 54 -6.44 3.46 19.77
C TYR A 54 -5.45 2.66 20.61
N ASP A 55 -4.15 2.80 20.32
CA ASP A 55 -3.06 2.29 21.15
C ASP A 55 -2.46 3.46 21.96
N PRO A 56 -2.70 3.51 23.29
CA PRO A 56 -2.16 4.55 24.14
C PRO A 56 -0.65 4.49 24.33
N ARG A 57 0.01 3.36 24.06
CA ARG A 57 1.46 3.17 24.27
C ARG A 57 2.27 3.87 23.18
N ASP A 58 1.77 3.85 21.96
CA ASP A 58 2.37 4.50 20.80
C ASP A 58 1.73 5.84 20.45
N GLU A 59 0.67 6.22 21.16
CA GLU A 59 -0.18 7.36 20.81
C GLU A 59 -0.67 7.24 19.35
N LEU A 60 -1.10 6.04 18.95
CA LEU A 60 -1.55 5.74 17.59
C LEU A 60 -3.05 5.47 17.57
N ILE A 61 -3.76 6.07 16.61
CA ILE A 61 -5.09 5.61 16.22
C ILE A 61 -5.00 5.02 14.82
N THR A 62 -5.52 3.81 14.65
CA THR A 62 -5.59 3.15 13.34
C THR A 62 -7.02 3.03 12.92
N LEU A 63 -7.32 3.53 11.72
CA LEU A 63 -8.63 3.53 11.11
C LEU A 63 -8.58 2.71 9.82
N THR A 64 -9.60 1.89 9.59
CA THR A 64 -9.89 1.30 8.28
C THR A 64 -11.24 1.80 7.80
N VAL A 65 -11.29 2.35 6.59
CA VAL A 65 -12.46 3.04 6.03
C VAL A 65 -12.55 2.84 4.52
N GLU A 66 -13.75 2.97 3.96
CA GLU A 66 -13.99 3.03 2.52
C GLU A 66 -13.74 4.44 1.95
N ASP A 67 -13.58 4.54 0.63
CA ASP A 67 -13.33 5.81 -0.09
C ASP A 67 -14.35 6.91 0.27
N ASP A 68 -15.64 6.58 0.34
CA ASP A 68 -16.72 7.55 0.55
C ASP A 68 -16.91 7.94 2.03
N GLN A 69 -16.37 7.15 2.96
CA GLN A 69 -16.34 7.48 4.38
C GLN A 69 -15.36 8.62 4.68
N LEU A 70 -14.43 8.90 3.76
CA LEU A 70 -13.44 9.96 3.90
C LEU A 70 -13.91 11.25 3.23
N PRO A 71 -14.07 12.36 3.98
CA PRO A 71 -14.22 13.65 3.35
C PRO A 71 -13.03 13.93 2.42
N LEU A 72 -13.33 14.51 1.26
CA LEU A 72 -12.37 14.68 0.16
C LEU A 72 -11.02 15.27 0.61
N ARG A 73 -11.01 16.23 1.55
CA ARG A 73 -9.77 16.82 2.09
C ARG A 73 -8.83 15.81 2.76
N TYR A 74 -9.37 14.82 3.46
CA TYR A 74 -8.60 13.78 4.14
C TYR A 74 -8.09 12.73 3.17
N LEU A 75 -8.94 12.29 2.24
CA LEU A 75 -8.52 11.41 1.15
C LEU A 75 -7.35 12.04 0.36
N ASN A 76 -7.45 13.34 0.05
CA ASN A 76 -6.38 14.07 -0.62
C ASN A 76 -5.08 14.12 0.18
N GLY A 77 -5.17 14.28 1.50
CA GLY A 77 -4.02 14.26 2.39
C GLY A 77 -3.36 12.88 2.48
N ILE A 78 -4.16 11.80 2.51
CA ILE A 78 -3.66 10.42 2.48
C ILE A 78 -2.97 10.13 1.12
N MET A 79 -3.56 10.57 0.01
CA MET A 79 -2.93 10.46 -1.31
C MET A 79 -1.65 11.29 -1.44
N GLY A 80 -1.58 12.42 -0.74
CA GLY A 80 -0.37 13.23 -0.61
C GLY A 80 0.72 12.55 0.22
N PHE A 81 0.34 11.91 1.33
CA PHE A 81 1.27 11.11 2.13
C PHE A 81 1.91 10.01 1.29
N ARG A 82 1.11 9.23 0.54
CA ARG A 82 1.62 8.16 -0.33
C ARG A 82 2.59 8.69 -1.39
N LEU A 83 2.21 9.77 -2.09
CA LEU A 83 3.05 10.47 -3.06
C LEU A 83 4.44 10.77 -2.47
N VAL A 84 4.49 11.37 -1.28
CA VAL A 84 5.75 11.74 -0.62
C VAL A 84 6.59 10.54 -0.24
N GLN A 85 5.99 9.47 0.29
CA GLN A 85 6.77 8.26 0.59
C GLN A 85 7.37 7.66 -0.67
N TYR A 86 6.66 7.65 -1.81
CA TYR A 86 7.19 7.12 -3.07
C TYR A 86 8.23 8.01 -3.75
N LEU A 87 8.11 9.33 -3.64
CA LEU A 87 9.18 10.23 -4.06
C LEU A 87 10.46 9.98 -3.27
N ARG A 88 10.36 9.82 -1.94
CA ARG A 88 11.53 9.53 -1.08
C ARG A 88 12.18 8.17 -1.38
N LEU A 89 11.37 7.18 -1.74
CA LEU A 89 11.85 5.85 -2.12
C LEU A 89 12.39 5.78 -3.56
N GLY A 90 12.24 6.84 -4.35
CA GLY A 90 12.54 6.82 -5.78
C GLY A 90 11.60 5.94 -6.60
N TRP A 91 10.40 5.63 -6.09
CA TRP A 91 9.39 4.79 -6.75
C TRP A 91 8.41 5.59 -7.61
N MET A 92 8.50 6.92 -7.58
CA MET A 92 7.68 7.80 -8.40
C MET A 92 8.58 8.82 -9.12
N SER A 93 8.27 9.09 -10.38
CA SER A 93 9.06 9.99 -11.24
C SER A 93 8.95 11.45 -10.77
N PRO A 94 10.04 12.07 -10.29
CA PRO A 94 10.06 13.49 -9.92
C PRO A 94 9.79 14.41 -11.12
N GLN A 95 10.21 14.00 -12.32
CA GLN A 95 10.00 14.74 -13.56
C GLN A 95 8.52 14.91 -13.88
N LEU A 96 7.80 13.80 -14.05
CA LEU A 96 6.36 13.81 -14.27
C LEU A 96 5.56 14.49 -13.16
N VAL A 97 6.01 14.41 -11.90
CA VAL A 97 5.39 15.13 -10.78
C VAL A 97 5.46 16.64 -10.99
N TYR A 98 6.62 17.17 -11.39
CA TYR A 98 6.80 18.58 -11.71
C TYR A 98 6.03 19.00 -12.98
N GLU A 99 6.21 18.30 -14.10
CA GLU A 99 5.61 18.66 -15.39
C GLU A 99 4.08 18.68 -15.36
N ARG A 100 3.47 17.78 -14.57
CA ARG A 100 2.02 17.65 -14.44
C ARG A 100 1.47 18.36 -13.20
N ALA A 101 2.31 19.08 -12.46
CA ALA A 101 1.96 19.74 -11.20
C ALA A 101 1.22 18.81 -10.22
N VAL A 102 1.69 17.58 -10.07
CA VAL A 102 1.08 16.56 -9.21
C VAL A 102 1.41 16.84 -7.76
N PHE A 103 0.42 17.20 -6.96
CA PHE A 103 0.57 17.38 -5.51
C PHE A 103 -0.08 16.27 -4.69
N ARG A 104 -0.73 15.28 -5.31
CA ARG A 104 -1.26 14.06 -4.67
C ARG A 104 -1.49 12.96 -5.71
N GLU A 105 -1.52 11.70 -5.28
CA GLU A 105 -2.07 10.63 -6.12
C GLU A 105 -3.58 10.86 -6.40
N THR A 106 -4.06 10.36 -7.55
CA THR A 106 -5.48 10.44 -7.89
C THR A 106 -6.14 9.08 -7.62
N VAL A 107 -7.23 9.08 -6.86
CA VAL A 107 -8.12 7.93 -6.76
C VAL A 107 -9.25 8.14 -7.77
N ARG A 108 -9.38 7.22 -8.73
CA ARG A 108 -10.52 7.15 -9.64
C ARG A 108 -10.96 5.70 -9.71
N HIS A 109 -12.24 5.48 -9.52
CA HIS A 109 -12.88 4.19 -9.73
C HIS A 109 -14.30 4.44 -10.29
N PRO A 110 -14.93 3.45 -10.94
CA PRO A 110 -16.32 3.54 -11.32
C PRO A 110 -17.25 3.85 -10.13
N PRO A 111 -18.44 4.41 -10.38
CA PRO A 111 -19.47 4.55 -9.34
C PRO A 111 -19.80 3.19 -8.70
N GLY A 112 -19.93 3.16 -7.37
CA GLY A 112 -20.26 1.95 -6.60
C GLY A 112 -19.08 1.02 -6.32
N VAL A 113 -17.89 1.33 -6.82
CA VAL A 113 -16.63 0.64 -6.52
C VAL A 113 -15.92 1.46 -5.43
N GLN A 114 -15.36 0.82 -4.41
CA GLN A 114 -14.69 1.52 -3.30
C GLN A 114 -13.43 0.78 -2.86
N ASN A 115 -12.34 1.52 -2.73
CA ASN A 115 -11.14 0.99 -2.09
C ASN A 115 -11.31 1.06 -0.58
N VAL A 116 -10.57 0.19 0.11
CA VAL A 116 -10.45 0.21 1.56
C VAL A 116 -9.10 0.81 1.93
N HIS A 117 -9.10 1.78 2.83
CA HIS A 117 -7.94 2.53 3.30
C HIS A 117 -7.72 2.22 4.78
N THR A 118 -6.56 1.68 5.11
CA THR A 118 -6.11 1.57 6.51
C THR A 118 -4.98 2.55 6.75
N VAL A 119 -5.16 3.43 7.73
CA VAL A 119 -4.22 4.50 8.09
C VAL A 119 -3.96 4.49 9.59
N SER A 120 -2.69 4.60 9.98
CA SER A 120 -2.30 4.81 11.37
C SER A 120 -1.85 6.27 11.56
N LEU A 121 -2.42 6.96 12.53
CA LEU A 121 -2.16 8.37 12.84
C LEU A 121 -1.54 8.49 14.22
N CYS A 122 -0.54 9.35 14.37
CA CYS A 122 -0.06 9.77 15.68
C CYS A 122 -1.03 10.78 16.30
N THR A 123 -1.71 10.44 17.39
CA THR A 123 -2.73 11.30 18.03
C THR A 123 -2.13 12.59 18.59
N ARG A 124 -0.85 12.58 19.00
CA ARG A 124 -0.14 13.78 19.47
C ARG A 124 0.17 14.79 18.36
N THR A 125 0.54 14.31 17.17
CA THR A 125 1.07 15.17 16.08
C THR A 125 0.17 15.28 14.86
N GLY A 126 -0.82 14.40 14.73
CA GLY A 126 -1.67 14.27 13.54
C GLY A 126 -1.00 13.68 12.32
N ARG A 127 0.26 13.27 12.44
CA ARG A 127 1.01 12.70 11.32
C ARG A 127 0.50 11.31 11.00
N ILE A 128 0.32 11.02 9.71
CA ILE A 128 0.19 9.65 9.23
C ILE A 128 1.52 8.93 9.45
N ARG A 129 1.48 7.79 10.14
CA ARG A 129 2.65 6.94 10.43
C ARG A 129 2.75 5.73 9.51
N GLY A 130 1.64 5.33 8.93
CA GLY A 130 1.64 4.29 7.91
C GLY A 130 0.30 4.19 7.21
N TYR A 131 0.32 3.49 6.09
CA TYR A 131 -0.82 3.28 5.22
C TYR A 131 -0.72 1.90 4.55
N ILE A 132 -1.88 1.28 4.34
CA ILE A 132 -2.08 0.12 3.47
C ILE A 132 -3.50 0.22 2.89
N SER A 133 -3.75 -0.39 1.74
CA SER A 133 -5.07 -0.35 1.10
C SER A 133 -5.42 -1.65 0.40
N LEU A 134 -6.72 -1.88 0.23
CA LEU A 134 -7.26 -2.87 -0.71
C LEU A 134 -7.88 -2.14 -1.90
N GLY A 135 -7.36 -2.44 -3.09
CA GLY A 135 -7.96 -2.05 -4.36
C GLY A 135 -8.95 -3.11 -4.83
N CYS A 136 -10.15 -2.69 -5.19
CA CYS A 136 -11.18 -3.56 -5.74
C CYS A 136 -11.14 -3.59 -7.28
N SER A 137 -11.85 -4.57 -7.87
CA SER A 137 -12.04 -4.62 -9.32
C SER A 137 -12.70 -3.34 -9.82
N GLN A 138 -12.26 -2.89 -11.01
CA GLN A 138 -12.83 -1.76 -11.73
C GLN A 138 -13.96 -2.19 -12.68
N ASP A 139 -14.39 -3.44 -12.62
CA ASP A 139 -15.50 -3.94 -13.43
C ASP A 139 -16.82 -3.34 -12.93
N PRO A 140 -17.69 -2.84 -13.84
CA PRO A 140 -19.02 -2.33 -13.46
C PRO A 140 -19.93 -3.38 -12.81
N VAL A 141 -19.69 -4.65 -13.13
CA VAL A 141 -20.40 -5.81 -12.58
C VAL A 141 -19.39 -6.92 -12.33
N SER A 142 -19.63 -7.74 -11.30
CA SER A 142 -18.77 -8.89 -11.03
C SER A 142 -18.76 -9.85 -12.22
N MET A 143 -17.57 -10.22 -12.69
CA MET A 143 -17.37 -11.16 -13.79
C MET A 143 -16.66 -12.43 -13.29
N PRO A 144 -16.80 -13.58 -13.98
CA PRO A 144 -15.93 -14.73 -13.74
C PRO A 144 -14.44 -14.36 -13.89
N LEU A 145 -13.57 -14.99 -13.11
CA LEU A 145 -12.14 -14.65 -13.09
C LEU A 145 -11.36 -15.03 -14.36
N ASP A 146 -11.90 -15.92 -15.20
CA ASP A 146 -11.35 -16.27 -16.52
C ASP A 146 -12.04 -15.50 -17.66
N HIS A 147 -13.00 -14.62 -17.35
CA HIS A 147 -13.71 -13.88 -18.38
C HIS A 147 -12.75 -12.95 -19.13
N PRO A 148 -12.62 -13.05 -20.48
CA PRO A 148 -11.61 -12.32 -21.24
C PRO A 148 -11.82 -10.80 -21.24
N GLY A 149 -13.03 -10.35 -20.92
CA GLY A 149 -13.38 -8.93 -20.81
C GLY A 149 -13.22 -8.32 -19.42
N ARG A 150 -12.75 -9.08 -18.41
CA ARG A 150 -12.54 -8.51 -17.08
C ARG A 150 -11.40 -7.49 -17.09
N GLY A 151 -11.55 -6.42 -16.32
CA GLY A 151 -10.47 -5.52 -16.01
C GLY A 151 -9.34 -6.25 -15.29
N ARG A 152 -8.11 -6.07 -15.76
CA ARG A 152 -6.92 -6.54 -15.03
C ARG A 152 -6.68 -5.65 -13.81
N PHE A 153 -6.28 -6.27 -12.71
CA PHE A 153 -5.74 -5.55 -11.56
C PHE A 153 -4.41 -4.87 -11.92
N SER A 154 -3.96 -3.89 -11.11
CA SER A 154 -2.75 -3.13 -11.45
C SER A 154 -1.53 -4.04 -11.51
N THR A 155 -1.42 -5.00 -10.60
CA THR A 155 -0.40 -6.06 -10.59
C THR A 155 -0.42 -6.87 -11.89
N GLU A 156 -1.59 -7.37 -12.31
CA GLU A 156 -1.71 -8.17 -13.53
C GLU A 156 -1.35 -7.37 -14.78
N ALA A 157 -1.74 -6.09 -14.83
CA ALA A 157 -1.39 -5.20 -15.91
C ALA A 157 0.12 -4.90 -15.96
N ALA A 158 0.74 -4.61 -14.82
CA ALA A 158 2.17 -4.31 -14.74
C ALA A 158 3.04 -5.51 -15.10
N HIS A 159 2.64 -6.71 -14.68
CA HIS A 159 3.39 -7.95 -14.92
C HIS A 159 3.03 -8.66 -16.24
N ASP A 160 2.00 -8.19 -16.94
CA ASP A 160 1.40 -8.83 -18.13
C ASP A 160 1.06 -10.32 -17.93
N ILE A 161 0.33 -10.61 -16.85
CA ILE A 161 -0.08 -11.97 -16.48
C ILE A 161 -1.57 -12.04 -16.12
N ASP A 162 -2.09 -13.27 -16.08
CA ASP A 162 -3.37 -13.61 -15.47
C ASP A 162 -3.11 -14.33 -14.14
N LEU A 163 -3.29 -13.62 -13.02
CA LEU A 163 -3.12 -14.22 -11.70
C LEU A 163 -4.37 -15.00 -11.27
N LEU A 164 -5.54 -14.52 -11.68
CA LEU A 164 -6.83 -14.92 -11.14
C LEU A 164 -7.50 -16.06 -11.90
N GLY A 165 -7.18 -16.28 -13.18
CA GLY A 165 -7.83 -17.29 -14.02
C GLY A 165 -7.76 -18.70 -13.46
N ARG A 166 -6.71 -19.02 -12.69
CA ARG A 166 -6.55 -20.31 -12.00
C ARG A 166 -7.61 -20.58 -10.90
N PHE A 167 -8.33 -19.54 -10.45
CA PHE A 167 -9.38 -19.61 -9.43
C PHE A 167 -10.79 -19.48 -10.04
N ALA A 168 -10.93 -19.47 -11.37
CA ALA A 168 -12.23 -19.27 -12.03
C ALA A 168 -13.27 -20.37 -11.74
N ALA A 169 -12.83 -21.57 -11.34
CA ALA A 169 -13.72 -22.67 -10.99
C ALA A 169 -14.44 -22.49 -9.65
N ASP A 170 -14.00 -21.57 -8.79
CA ASP A 170 -14.37 -21.51 -7.38
C ASP A 170 -15.58 -20.61 -7.09
N ASP A 171 -16.52 -20.44 -8.03
CA ASP A 171 -17.66 -19.49 -7.98
C ASP A 171 -17.31 -18.06 -7.52
N VAL A 172 -16.01 -17.71 -7.59
CA VAL A 172 -15.48 -16.40 -7.25
C VAL A 172 -15.62 -15.49 -8.47
N GLY A 173 -16.17 -14.29 -8.25
CA GLY A 173 -16.16 -13.22 -9.23
C GLY A 173 -15.14 -12.13 -8.94
N THR A 174 -14.92 -11.23 -9.89
CA THR A 174 -13.93 -10.14 -9.77
C THR A 174 -14.19 -9.19 -8.60
N HIS A 175 -15.43 -9.05 -8.14
CA HIS A 175 -15.77 -8.24 -6.95
C HIS A 175 -15.40 -8.89 -5.61
N GLN A 176 -15.00 -10.17 -5.61
CA GLN A 176 -14.53 -10.89 -4.43
C GLN A 176 -12.99 -10.99 -4.36
N ALA A 177 -12.30 -10.42 -5.35
CA ALA A 177 -10.85 -10.32 -5.41
C ALA A 177 -10.40 -8.89 -5.06
N PHE A 178 -9.43 -8.78 -4.17
CA PHE A 178 -8.91 -7.49 -3.71
C PHE A 178 -7.39 -7.45 -3.78
N GLU A 179 -6.87 -6.38 -4.36
CA GLU A 179 -5.44 -6.16 -4.52
C GLU A 179 -4.91 -5.38 -3.31
N ILE A 180 -4.06 -5.99 -2.48
CA ILE A 180 -3.32 -5.25 -1.46
C ILE A 180 -2.35 -4.31 -2.16
N LYS A 181 -2.43 -3.03 -1.80
CA LYS A 181 -1.56 -2.00 -2.32
C LYS A 181 -0.97 -1.15 -1.22
N ARG A 182 0.19 -0.58 -1.56
CA ARG A 182 0.76 0.58 -0.88
C ARG A 182 1.05 0.36 0.61
N PHE A 183 1.55 -0.81 0.99
CA PHE A 183 1.96 -1.08 2.36
C PHE A 183 3.24 -0.29 2.68
N VAL A 184 3.07 0.88 3.30
CA VAL A 184 4.14 1.86 3.49
C VAL A 184 4.07 2.47 4.88
N ARG A 185 5.24 2.65 5.49
CA ARG A 185 5.42 3.39 6.74
C ARG A 185 6.04 4.75 6.42
N ASP A 186 5.74 5.74 7.24
CA ASP A 186 6.46 7.01 7.24
C ASP A 186 7.97 6.79 7.39
N LEU A 187 8.74 7.18 6.37
CA LEU A 187 10.20 7.05 6.35
C LEU A 187 10.90 8.00 7.33
N GLU A 188 10.22 9.07 7.77
CA GLU A 188 10.75 10.01 8.76
C GLU A 188 10.42 9.57 10.20
N LEU A 189 9.74 8.45 10.38
CA LEU A 189 9.42 7.95 11.71
C LEU A 189 10.73 7.56 12.44
N PRO A 190 11.04 8.17 13.61
CA PRO A 190 12.28 7.89 14.32
C PRO A 190 12.39 6.41 14.71
N PRO A 191 13.60 5.82 14.75
CA PRO A 191 13.78 4.46 15.26
C PRO A 191 13.19 4.29 16.66
N GLY A 192 12.49 3.18 16.89
CA GLY A 192 11.89 2.86 18.18
C GLY A 192 10.77 1.82 18.08
N PRO A 193 10.16 1.42 19.20
CA PRO A 193 9.12 0.39 19.23
C PRO A 193 7.90 0.71 18.33
N ALA A 194 7.43 1.96 18.33
CA ALA A 194 6.33 2.40 17.46
C ALA A 194 6.62 2.13 15.97
N THR A 195 7.87 2.27 15.57
CA THR A 195 8.35 2.12 14.19
C THR A 195 8.30 0.68 13.71
N GLU A 196 8.42 -0.28 14.63
CA GLU A 196 8.21 -1.71 14.40
C GLU A 196 6.73 -2.10 14.47
N ARG A 197 5.94 -1.41 15.29
CA ARG A 197 4.51 -1.71 15.52
C ARG A 197 3.55 -1.14 14.49
N VAL A 198 3.87 -0.04 13.82
CA VAL A 198 3.00 0.54 12.78
C VAL A 198 2.58 -0.48 11.71
N PRO A 199 3.48 -1.27 11.08
CA PRO A 199 3.08 -2.32 10.14
C PRO A 199 2.06 -3.31 10.72
N TRP A 200 2.18 -3.65 12.00
CA TRP A 200 1.26 -4.58 12.67
C TRP A 200 -0.11 -3.96 12.94
N HIS A 201 -0.18 -2.68 13.32
CA HIS A 201 -1.47 -1.97 13.39
C HIS A 201 -2.19 -1.94 12.05
N LEU A 202 -1.46 -1.67 10.96
CA LEU A 202 -2.01 -1.65 9.61
C LEU A 202 -2.53 -3.03 9.19
N LEU A 203 -1.76 -4.09 9.45
CA LEU A 203 -2.18 -5.47 9.16
C LEU A 203 -3.36 -5.91 10.01
N LEU A 204 -3.41 -5.51 11.29
CA LEU A 204 -4.54 -5.78 12.17
C LEU A 204 -5.82 -5.15 11.62
N GLY A 205 -5.77 -3.85 11.30
CA GLY A 205 -6.93 -3.13 10.77
C GLY A 205 -7.42 -3.70 9.44
N LEU A 206 -6.51 -4.00 8.51
CA LEU A 206 -6.87 -4.58 7.22
C LEU A 206 -7.38 -6.02 7.37
N GLY A 207 -6.69 -6.85 8.15
CA GLY A 207 -7.03 -8.26 8.33
C GLY A 207 -8.34 -8.47 9.10
N ARG A 208 -8.70 -7.58 10.04
CA ARG A 208 -10.03 -7.58 10.67
C ARG A 208 -11.14 -7.28 9.67
N VAL A 209 -10.92 -6.33 8.75
CA VAL A 209 -11.87 -6.06 7.67
C VAL A 209 -12.01 -7.25 6.73
N ILE A 210 -10.90 -7.84 6.29
CA ILE A 210 -10.91 -9.03 5.41
C ILE A 210 -11.63 -10.20 6.12
N SER A 211 -11.28 -10.48 7.37
CA SER A 211 -11.89 -11.57 8.14
C SER A 211 -13.38 -11.33 8.39
N GLY A 212 -13.81 -10.09 8.62
CA GLY A 212 -15.21 -9.73 8.83
C GLY A 212 -16.04 -9.67 7.55
N ALA A 213 -15.40 -9.60 6.38
CA ALA A 213 -16.10 -9.51 5.09
C ALA A 213 -16.71 -10.85 4.63
N GLY A 214 -16.21 -11.98 5.16
CA GLY A 214 -16.67 -13.33 4.78
C GLY A 214 -16.56 -13.57 3.27
N ASP A 215 -17.61 -14.10 2.66
CA ASP A 215 -17.65 -14.42 1.22
C ASP A 215 -17.53 -13.20 0.30
N ARG A 216 -17.58 -11.96 0.83
CA ARG A 216 -17.34 -10.75 0.04
C ARG A 216 -15.86 -10.57 -0.33
N MET A 217 -14.93 -11.18 0.43
CA MET A 217 -13.49 -11.10 0.15
C MET A 217 -12.90 -12.52 0.19
N ARG A 218 -12.78 -13.14 -0.98
CA ARG A 218 -12.32 -14.54 -1.11
C ARG A 218 -10.90 -14.66 -1.64
N LEU A 219 -10.43 -13.66 -2.40
CA LEU A 219 -9.09 -13.65 -2.96
C LEU A 219 -8.37 -12.35 -2.64
N MET A 220 -7.09 -12.49 -2.36
CA MET A 220 -6.16 -11.38 -2.16
C MET A 220 -5.01 -11.52 -3.13
N LEU A 221 -4.66 -10.43 -3.81
CA LEU A 221 -3.54 -10.39 -4.74
C LEU A 221 -2.71 -9.12 -4.56
N GLY A 222 -1.58 -9.03 -5.25
CA GLY A 222 -0.74 -7.85 -5.28
C GLY A 222 0.66 -8.18 -5.75
N ASP A 223 1.55 -7.20 -5.76
CA ASP A 223 2.98 -7.38 -5.95
C ASP A 223 3.76 -6.81 -4.77
N ALA A 224 4.84 -7.50 -4.40
CA ALA A 224 5.70 -7.05 -3.32
C ALA A 224 7.10 -7.64 -3.41
N LYS A 225 8.06 -6.99 -2.74
CA LYS A 225 9.41 -7.53 -2.57
C LYS A 225 9.37 -8.73 -1.60
N GLU A 226 9.89 -9.89 -2.02
CA GLU A 226 9.81 -11.15 -1.25
C GLU A 226 10.34 -11.04 0.20
N LYS A 227 11.42 -10.29 0.39
CA LYS A 227 12.08 -10.12 1.71
C LYS A 227 11.42 -9.06 2.59
N VAL A 228 10.37 -8.38 2.13
CA VAL A 228 9.72 -7.27 2.85
C VAL A 228 8.26 -7.60 3.13
N ALA A 229 7.32 -7.19 2.29
CA ALA A 229 5.89 -7.30 2.58
C ALA A 229 5.36 -8.75 2.47
N ILE A 230 5.86 -9.55 1.53
CA ILE A 230 5.47 -10.98 1.38
C ILE A 230 5.74 -11.77 2.66
N ARG A 231 6.84 -11.48 3.37
CA ARG A 231 7.12 -12.11 4.66
C ARG A 231 6.01 -11.84 5.68
N HIS A 232 5.47 -10.63 5.72
CA HIS A 232 4.39 -10.28 6.65
C HIS A 232 3.10 -11.02 6.29
N PHE A 233 2.71 -11.04 5.01
CA PHE A 233 1.50 -11.76 4.57
C PHE A 233 1.61 -13.28 4.80
N ARG A 234 2.81 -13.87 4.63
CA ARG A 234 3.05 -15.27 4.98
C ARG A 234 3.01 -15.57 6.48
N LEU A 235 3.32 -14.57 7.32
CA LEU A 235 3.22 -14.71 8.78
C LEU A 235 1.76 -14.65 9.23
N THR A 236 0.92 -13.86 8.55
CA THR A 236 -0.53 -13.81 8.81
C THR A 236 -1.32 -14.96 8.20
N GLY A 237 -0.66 -16.07 7.87
CA GLY A 237 -1.32 -17.30 7.44
C GLY A 237 -1.55 -17.47 5.94
N PHE A 238 -1.33 -16.44 5.11
CA PHE A 238 -1.56 -16.57 3.67
C PHE A 238 -0.59 -17.54 3.01
N ASP A 239 -1.15 -18.52 2.30
CA ASP A 239 -0.43 -19.40 1.39
C ASP A 239 -0.30 -18.73 0.02
N LEU A 240 0.70 -17.86 -0.10
CA LEU A 240 0.93 -17.06 -1.30
C LEU A 240 1.43 -17.91 -2.46
N GLN A 241 0.63 -17.98 -3.53
CA GLN A 241 1.09 -18.44 -4.84
C GLN A 241 1.81 -17.29 -5.52
N ILE A 242 3.13 -17.43 -5.69
CA ILE A 242 3.99 -16.39 -6.29
C ILE A 242 4.34 -16.79 -7.72
N ASP A 243 4.12 -15.88 -8.66
CA ASP A 243 4.51 -16.08 -10.05
C ASP A 243 5.85 -15.41 -10.34
N ARG A 244 6.93 -16.20 -10.32
CA ARG A 244 8.30 -15.70 -10.48
C ARG A 244 8.72 -15.70 -11.94
N GLY A 245 9.65 -14.80 -12.27
CA GLY A 245 10.20 -14.70 -13.63
C GLY A 245 9.43 -13.76 -14.55
N THR A 246 8.47 -13.01 -14.01
CA THR A 246 7.84 -11.88 -14.71
C THR A 246 8.79 -10.70 -14.80
N SER A 247 8.54 -9.81 -15.77
CA SER A 247 9.32 -8.59 -15.99
C SER A 247 8.39 -7.38 -15.93
N PRO A 248 7.99 -6.92 -14.73
CA PRO A 248 7.01 -5.86 -14.61
C PRO A 248 7.53 -4.57 -15.23
N ARG A 249 6.64 -3.88 -15.96
CA ARG A 249 6.93 -2.58 -16.56
C ARG A 249 5.68 -1.72 -16.55
N LEU A 250 5.89 -0.41 -16.42
CA LEU A 250 4.86 0.58 -16.70
C LEU A 250 5.35 1.47 -17.84
N PRO A 251 4.44 2.11 -18.60
CA PRO A 251 4.83 3.11 -19.57
C PRO A 251 5.66 4.22 -18.93
N GLU A 252 6.64 4.80 -19.63
CA GLU A 252 7.45 5.92 -19.12
C GLU A 252 6.61 7.15 -18.74
N THR A 253 5.40 7.25 -19.29
CA THR A 253 4.42 8.28 -18.95
C THR A 253 3.67 8.00 -17.64
N ASP A 254 3.85 6.84 -17.01
CA ASP A 254 3.26 6.52 -15.71
C ASP A 254 4.10 7.15 -14.58
N LEU A 255 3.42 7.79 -13.62
CA LEU A 255 4.09 8.38 -12.46
C LEU A 255 4.90 7.34 -11.68
N MET A 256 4.40 6.10 -11.61
CA MET A 256 4.99 4.99 -10.85
C MET A 256 6.01 4.18 -11.65
N ALA A 257 6.31 4.51 -12.91
CA ALA A 257 7.26 3.74 -13.72
C ALA A 257 8.58 3.39 -12.99
N PRO A 258 9.20 4.30 -12.20
CA PRO A 258 10.43 3.99 -11.48
C PRO A 258 10.33 2.89 -10.42
N ILE A 259 9.14 2.47 -9.98
CA ILE A 259 8.97 1.42 -8.97
C ILE A 259 9.55 0.07 -9.43
N TYR A 260 9.58 -0.18 -10.74
CA TYR A 260 10.11 -1.41 -11.33
C TYR A 260 11.55 -1.28 -11.83
N ASP A 261 12.13 -0.08 -11.81
CA ASP A 261 13.54 0.19 -12.15
C ASP A 261 14.47 0.04 -10.94
N GLN A 262 14.10 -0.84 -9.99
CA GLN A 262 14.80 -1.04 -8.72
C GLN A 262 15.60 -2.34 -8.75
N ASP A 263 16.72 -2.40 -8.01
CA ASP A 263 17.55 -3.62 -7.92
C ASP A 263 16.78 -4.87 -7.46
N VAL A 264 15.78 -4.66 -6.61
CA VAL A 264 14.90 -5.71 -6.10
C VAL A 264 13.50 -5.47 -6.64
N ILE A 265 13.16 -6.23 -7.67
CA ILE A 265 11.88 -6.20 -8.36
C ILE A 265 10.81 -6.89 -7.49
N ALA A 266 9.61 -6.32 -7.45
CA ALA A 266 8.46 -6.93 -6.80
C ALA A 266 8.02 -8.18 -7.57
N VAL A 267 7.53 -9.20 -6.85
CA VAL A 267 6.94 -10.38 -7.48
C VAL A 267 5.44 -10.38 -7.25
N PRO A 268 4.64 -10.76 -8.26
CA PRO A 268 3.20 -10.83 -8.15
C PRO A 268 2.81 -12.09 -7.36
N PHE A 269 1.76 -11.97 -6.57
CA PHE A 269 1.22 -13.05 -5.76
C PHE A 269 -0.30 -13.03 -5.73
N VAL A 270 -0.87 -14.19 -5.40
CA VAL A 270 -2.30 -14.36 -5.13
C VAL A 270 -2.49 -15.43 -4.05
N ALA A 271 -3.49 -15.27 -3.20
CA ALA A 271 -3.88 -16.26 -2.21
C ALA A 271 -5.39 -16.18 -1.92
N PRO A 272 -6.03 -17.34 -1.68
CA PRO A 272 -7.33 -17.36 -1.03
C PRO A 272 -7.27 -16.75 0.37
N VAL A 273 -8.33 -16.06 0.75
CA VAL A 273 -8.57 -15.67 2.14
C VAL A 273 -8.96 -16.93 2.91
N HIS A 274 -8.24 -17.21 4.00
CA HIS A 274 -8.44 -18.40 4.81
C HIS A 274 -9.36 -18.10 6.01
N ALA A 275 -10.16 -19.09 6.41
CA ALA A 275 -11.19 -18.92 7.44
C ALA A 275 -10.62 -18.60 8.84
N ASP A 276 -9.38 -19.01 9.12
CA ASP A 276 -8.67 -18.77 10.38
C ASP A 276 -7.89 -17.43 10.40
N LEU A 277 -8.09 -16.53 9.43
CA LEU A 277 -7.42 -15.22 9.39
C LEU A 277 -7.66 -14.41 10.67
N GLY A 278 -8.87 -14.47 11.22
CA GLY A 278 -9.22 -13.82 12.49
C GLY A 278 -8.29 -14.22 13.64
N ASP A 279 -7.87 -15.47 13.69
CA ASP A 279 -7.01 -15.96 14.77
C ASP A 279 -5.57 -15.41 14.66
N TYR A 280 -5.09 -15.10 13.45
CA TYR A 280 -3.81 -14.41 13.28
C TYR A 280 -3.93 -12.95 13.71
N MET A 281 -5.11 -12.34 13.51
CA MET A 281 -5.38 -10.98 13.96
C MET A 281 -5.45 -10.90 15.48
N ASP A 282 -5.99 -11.93 16.15
CA ASP A 282 -5.97 -12.04 17.62
C ASP A 282 -4.52 -12.04 18.15
N LEU A 283 -3.61 -12.79 17.51
CA LEU A 283 -2.18 -12.77 17.90
C LEU A 283 -1.54 -11.38 17.72
N ILE A 284 -1.88 -10.67 16.64
CA ILE A 284 -1.40 -9.28 16.45
C ILE A 284 -1.99 -8.38 17.53
N GLU A 285 -3.27 -8.52 17.86
CA GLU A 285 -3.93 -7.75 18.91
C GLU A 285 -3.30 -8.01 20.27
N ASP A 286 -2.97 -9.25 20.63
CA ASP A 286 -2.26 -9.58 21.89
C ASP A 286 -0.87 -8.92 21.96
N TYR A 287 -0.12 -8.95 20.87
CA TYR A 287 1.16 -8.24 20.74
C TYR A 287 0.98 -6.72 20.90
N LEU A 288 -0.11 -6.18 20.36
CA LEU A 288 -0.44 -4.76 20.43
C LEU A 288 -1.21 -4.35 21.70
N GLY A 289 -1.68 -5.28 22.53
CA GLY A 289 -2.48 -4.97 23.72
C GLY A 289 -1.63 -4.39 24.87
N GLY A 290 -0.39 -4.86 25.01
CA GLY A 290 0.50 -4.42 26.08
C GLY A 290 0.12 -4.90 27.47
N GLY A 291 1.08 -4.83 28.39
CA GLY A 291 0.97 -5.41 29.73
C GLY A 291 2.19 -6.26 30.07
N PRO A 292 2.34 -6.68 31.34
CA PRO A 292 3.44 -7.56 31.76
C PRO A 292 3.40 -8.93 31.05
N ASP A 293 2.23 -9.35 30.59
CA ASP A 293 2.00 -10.60 29.86
C ASP A 293 1.92 -10.40 28.33
N ALA A 294 2.21 -9.19 27.84
CA ALA A 294 2.13 -8.92 26.41
C ALA A 294 3.21 -9.67 25.64
N MET A 295 2.80 -10.20 24.50
CA MET A 295 3.68 -10.93 23.61
C MET A 295 4.81 -10.03 23.11
N THR A 296 6.02 -10.56 23.03
CA THR A 296 7.14 -9.94 22.31
C THR A 296 7.01 -10.19 20.79
N LEU A 297 7.72 -9.42 19.96
CA LEU A 297 7.71 -9.66 18.51
C LEU A 297 8.23 -11.06 18.16
N MET A 298 9.19 -11.57 18.92
CA MET A 298 9.74 -12.91 18.74
C MET A 298 8.67 -13.98 19.03
N GLU A 299 7.92 -13.81 20.12
CA GLU A 299 6.82 -14.71 20.47
C GLU A 299 5.67 -14.63 19.46
N LEU A 300 5.36 -13.44 18.94
CA LEU A 300 4.37 -13.26 17.86
C LEU A 300 4.75 -14.07 16.64
N VAL A 301 5.98 -13.90 16.17
CA VAL A 301 6.50 -14.63 15.01
C VAL A 301 6.52 -16.15 15.27
N ALA A 302 6.89 -16.58 16.48
CA ALA A 302 6.88 -17.98 16.87
C ALA A 302 5.46 -18.57 16.88
N ALA A 303 4.49 -17.88 17.48
CA ALA A 303 3.09 -18.30 17.56
C ALA A 303 2.47 -18.41 16.15
N MET A 304 2.67 -17.39 15.30
CA MET A 304 2.23 -17.41 13.91
C MET A 304 2.84 -18.55 13.11
N THR A 305 4.14 -18.81 13.29
CA THR A 305 4.86 -19.89 12.59
C THR A 305 4.38 -21.26 13.04
N ALA A 306 4.15 -21.45 14.35
CA ALA A 306 3.63 -22.69 14.92
C ALA A 306 2.21 -22.97 14.39
N ARG A 307 1.33 -21.96 14.37
CA ARG A 307 -0.03 -22.07 13.85
C ARG A 307 -0.03 -22.51 12.39
N ARG A 308 0.76 -21.83 11.56
CA ARG A 308 0.89 -22.17 10.13
C ARG A 308 1.34 -23.61 9.94
N THR A 309 2.36 -24.04 10.69
CA THR A 309 2.88 -25.43 10.60
C THR A 309 1.84 -26.47 11.03
N GLY A 310 1.03 -26.16 12.05
CA GLY A 310 -0.09 -27.01 12.47
C GLY A 310 -1.17 -27.14 11.38
N ALA A 311 -1.55 -26.04 10.75
CA ALA A 311 -2.52 -26.03 9.66
C ALA A 311 -2.06 -26.85 8.44
N TYR A 312 -0.78 -26.77 8.07
CA TYR A 312 -0.21 -27.60 7.00
C TYR A 312 -0.31 -29.10 7.30
N ARG A 313 0.04 -29.52 8.53
CA ARG A 313 -0.02 -30.94 8.92
C ARG A 313 -1.44 -31.49 8.91
N MET A 314 -2.44 -30.67 9.25
CA MET A 314 -3.85 -31.09 9.17
C MET A 314 -4.31 -31.27 7.72
N LYS A 315 -3.89 -30.39 6.80
CA LYS A 315 -4.20 -30.52 5.37
C LYS A 315 -3.57 -31.76 4.73
N GLU A 316 -2.34 -32.14 5.10
CA GLU A 316 -1.69 -33.37 4.60
C GLU A 316 -2.32 -34.66 5.12
N ALA A 317 -3.02 -34.61 6.26
CA ALA A 317 -3.67 -35.75 6.88
C ALA A 317 -5.13 -35.95 6.46
N SER A 318 -5.70 -35.01 5.68
CA SER A 318 -7.08 -34.99 5.19
C SER A 318 -7.17 -35.51 3.77
#